data_AF-A0A0S1SEW3-F1
#
_entry.id   AF-A0A0S1SEW3-F1
#
_cell.length_a   1.000
_cell.length_b   1.000
_cell.length_c   1.000
_cell.angle_alpha   90.00
_cell.angle_beta   90.00
_cell.angle_gamma   90.00
#
_symmetry.space_group_name_H-M   'P 1'
#
loop_
_entity.id
_entity.type
_entity.pdbx_description
1 polymer ?
#
loop_
_entity_poly.entity_id
_entity_poly.type
_entity_poly.pdbx_seq_one_letter_code
_entity_poly.pdbx_strand_id
1 'polypeptide(L)'
;MSPFVFVAFRIKFPKATNLVWHQVGILKWQVGFTLKMKRCTALFNSDGQWLETVTILPMHLLPEQLQQSLKEKHAVKGHKEIHHVQTPDRSHYEMSFTEGSSTYKLLFDVSFNIVGKLVL
;
A
#
# COMPACT_ATOMS: atom_id res chain seq x y z
N MET A 1 -17.45 -3.87 14.33
CA MET A 1 -17.01 -2.76 13.46
C MET A 1 -18.00 -1.61 13.58
N SER A 2 -17.52 -0.37 13.69
CA SER A 2 -18.36 0.84 13.77
C SER A 2 -19.21 1.02 12.49
N PRO A 3 -20.51 1.34 12.58
CA PRO A 3 -21.35 1.65 11.41
C PRO A 3 -20.78 2.79 10.55
N PHE A 4 -20.15 3.78 11.17
CA PHE A 4 -19.53 4.92 10.47
C PHE A 4 -18.41 4.46 9.53
N VAL A 5 -17.60 3.49 9.96
CA VAL A 5 -16.53 2.90 9.15
C VAL A 5 -17.08 2.22 7.92
N PHE A 6 -18.14 1.42 8.09
CA PHE A 6 -18.74 0.70 6.96
C PHE A 6 -19.34 1.68 5.94
N VAL A 7 -20.06 2.71 6.40
CA VAL A 7 -20.65 3.73 5.54
C VAL A 7 -19.56 4.51 4.80
N ALA A 8 -18.53 4.99 5.50
CA ALA A 8 -17.42 5.72 4.90
C ALA A 8 -16.68 4.89 3.85
N PHE A 9 -16.42 3.61 4.13
CA PHE A 9 -15.83 2.69 3.17
C PHE A 9 -16.69 2.52 1.91
N ARG A 10 -18.01 2.31 2.06
CA ARG A 10 -18.93 2.15 0.92
C ARG A 10 -19.03 3.41 0.06
N ILE A 11 -18.97 4.60 0.68
CA ILE A 11 -18.95 5.88 -0.06
C ILE A 11 -17.64 6.02 -0.84
N LYS A 12 -16.49 5.72 -0.23
CA LYS A 12 -15.18 5.89 -0.87
C LYS A 12 -14.90 4.82 -1.93
N PHE A 13 -15.36 3.60 -1.71
CA PHE A 13 -15.11 2.44 -2.58
C PHE A 13 -16.40 1.71 -2.97
N PRO A 14 -17.33 2.37 -3.69
CA PRO A 14 -18.65 1.79 -3.98
C PRO A 14 -18.59 0.53 -4.84
N LYS A 15 -17.49 0.33 -5.58
CA LYS A 15 -17.26 -0.82 -6.47
C LYS A 15 -16.34 -1.90 -5.87
N ALA A 16 -16.02 -1.82 -4.57
CA ALA A 16 -15.16 -2.81 -3.92
C ALA A 16 -15.88 -4.14 -3.71
N THR A 17 -15.14 -5.23 -3.93
CA THR A 17 -15.59 -6.61 -3.73
C THR A 17 -14.62 -7.37 -2.82
N ASN A 18 -14.96 -8.61 -2.43
CA ASN A 18 -14.09 -9.48 -1.63
C ASN A 18 -13.60 -8.84 -0.32
N LEU A 19 -14.54 -8.29 0.46
CA LEU A 19 -14.24 -7.54 1.67
C LEU A 19 -13.82 -8.48 2.81
N VAL A 20 -12.67 -8.19 3.42
CA VAL A 20 -12.18 -8.87 4.62
C VAL A 20 -11.79 -7.83 5.67
N TRP A 21 -12.50 -7.80 6.79
CA TRP A 21 -12.31 -6.80 7.84
C TRP A 21 -11.42 -7.32 8.95
N HIS A 22 -10.50 -6.48 9.41
CA HIS A 22 -9.61 -6.73 10.52
C HIS A 22 -9.55 -5.49 11.43
N GLN A 23 -9.61 -5.71 12.74
CA GLN A 23 -9.32 -4.65 13.71
C GLN A 23 -7.82 -4.65 13.98
N VAL A 24 -7.15 -3.53 13.69
CA VAL A 24 -5.68 -3.41 13.80
C VAL A 24 -5.25 -2.53 14.99
N GLY A 25 -6.20 -2.17 15.84
CA GLY A 25 -6.01 -1.43 17.08
C GLY A 25 -7.36 -1.09 17.72
N ILE A 26 -7.36 -0.56 18.95
CA ILE A 26 -8.58 -0.29 19.72
C ILE A 26 -9.57 0.56 18.90
N LEU A 27 -9.07 1.57 18.17
CA LEU A 27 -9.88 2.51 17.39
C LEU A 27 -9.55 2.50 15.89
N LYS A 28 -8.99 1.40 15.36
CA LYS A 28 -8.56 1.32 13.95
C LYS A 28 -9.09 0.06 13.28
N TRP A 29 -9.71 0.26 12.12
CA TRP A 29 -10.29 -0.79 11.29
C TRP A 29 -9.63 -0.80 9.92
N GLN A 30 -9.14 -1.96 9.52
CA GLN A 30 -8.61 -2.20 8.19
C GLN A 30 -9.54 -3.11 7.42
N VAL A 31 -9.71 -2.83 6.13
CA VAL A 31 -10.42 -3.70 5.19
C VAL A 31 -9.51 -4.06 4.04
N GLY A 32 -9.33 -5.35 3.81
CA GLY A 32 -8.82 -5.89 2.54
C GLY A 32 -9.96 -6.01 1.55
N PHE A 33 -9.74 -5.62 0.29
CA PHE A 33 -10.75 -5.70 -0.76
C PHE A 33 -10.11 -5.77 -2.15
N THR A 34 -10.93 -6.07 -3.15
CA THR A 34 -10.57 -5.99 -4.56
C THR A 34 -11.24 -4.77 -5.20
N LEU A 35 -10.47 -3.97 -5.93
CA LEU A 35 -10.97 -2.84 -6.71
C LEU A 35 -10.29 -2.81 -8.07
N LYS A 36 -11.08 -2.82 -9.16
CA LYS A 36 -10.55 -2.88 -10.54
C LYS A 36 -9.50 -4.00 -10.73
N MET A 37 -9.81 -5.19 -10.20
CA MET A 37 -8.93 -6.39 -10.19
C MET A 37 -7.62 -6.25 -9.41
N LYS A 38 -7.43 -5.16 -8.65
CA LYS A 38 -6.25 -4.96 -7.79
C LYS A 38 -6.61 -5.25 -6.35
N ARG A 39 -5.66 -5.84 -5.61
CA ARG A 39 -5.77 -6.03 -4.17
C ARG A 39 -5.47 -4.71 -3.47
N CYS A 40 -6.34 -4.31 -2.57
CA CYS A 40 -6.23 -3.09 -1.79
C CYS A 40 -6.42 -3.39 -0.31
N THR A 41 -5.82 -2.57 0.54
CA THR A 41 -6.26 -2.39 1.92
C THR A 41 -6.63 -0.93 2.15
N ALA A 42 -7.59 -0.67 3.03
CA ALA A 42 -7.87 0.68 3.49
C ALA A 42 -8.01 0.69 5.01
N LEU A 43 -7.45 1.73 5.63
CA LEU A 43 -7.45 1.95 7.07
C LEU A 43 -8.37 3.11 7.42
N PHE A 44 -9.20 2.92 8.43
CA PHE A 44 -10.11 3.92 8.98
C PHE A 44 -10.00 3.97 10.51
N ASN A 45 -10.27 5.12 11.11
CA ASN A 45 -10.51 5.21 12.56
C ASN A 45 -11.96 4.85 12.92
N SER A 46 -12.30 4.81 14.22
CA SER A 46 -13.64 4.48 14.72
C SER A 46 -14.77 5.40 14.20
N ASP A 47 -14.42 6.63 13.84
CA ASP A 47 -15.35 7.67 13.40
C ASP A 47 -15.59 7.60 11.88
N GLY A 48 -14.98 6.63 11.19
CA GLY A 48 -15.09 6.47 9.75
C GLY A 48 -14.19 7.40 8.95
N GLN A 49 -13.25 8.11 9.59
CA GLN A 49 -12.26 8.89 8.86
C GLN A 49 -11.28 7.94 8.18
N TRP A 50 -11.10 8.15 6.88
CA TRP A 50 -10.12 7.43 6.07
C TRP A 50 -8.72 7.92 6.41
N LEU A 51 -7.84 6.97 6.74
CA LEU A 51 -6.45 7.24 7.13
C LEU A 51 -5.46 6.85 6.02
N GLU A 52 -5.70 5.71 5.38
CA GLU A 52 -4.78 5.18 4.38
C GLU A 52 -5.48 4.25 3.38
N THR A 53 -4.99 4.20 2.16
CA THR A 53 -5.24 3.11 1.23
C THR A 53 -3.92 2.64 0.64
N VAL A 54 -3.71 1.33 0.67
CA VAL A 54 -2.57 0.67 0.03
C VAL A 54 -3.09 -0.15 -1.11
N THR A 55 -2.67 0.15 -2.34
CA THR A 55 -2.95 -0.67 -3.51
C THR A 55 -1.70 -1.47 -3.88
N ILE A 56 -1.84 -2.78 -3.92
CA ILE A 56 -0.75 -3.68 -4.32
C ILE A 56 -0.67 -3.66 -5.84
N LEU A 57 0.52 -3.39 -6.34
CA LEU A 57 0.83 -3.28 -7.76
C LEU A 57 2.00 -4.21 -8.10
N PRO A 58 1.99 -4.85 -9.28
CA PRO A 58 3.12 -5.66 -9.70
C PRO A 58 4.29 -4.77 -10.13
N MET A 59 5.52 -5.21 -9.87
CA MET A 59 6.75 -4.45 -10.16
C MET A 59 6.94 -4.11 -11.65
N HIS A 60 6.32 -4.85 -12.58
CA HIS A 60 6.42 -4.55 -14.01
C HIS A 60 5.76 -3.22 -14.41
N LEU A 61 5.00 -2.58 -13.50
CA LEU A 61 4.46 -1.24 -13.70
C LEU A 61 5.48 -0.13 -13.42
N LEU A 62 6.64 -0.45 -12.83
CA LEU A 62 7.73 0.52 -12.69
C LEU A 62 8.39 0.82 -14.04
N PRO A 63 8.98 2.01 -14.24
CA PRO A 63 9.86 2.29 -15.36
C PRO A 63 10.98 1.24 -15.51
N GLU A 64 11.31 0.87 -16.74
CA GLU A 64 12.27 -0.22 -17.03
C GLU A 64 13.63 0.01 -16.37
N GLN A 65 14.16 1.22 -16.44
CA GLN A 65 15.44 1.58 -15.83
C GLN A 65 15.46 1.33 -14.31
N LEU A 66 14.33 1.58 -13.62
CA LEU A 66 14.20 1.30 -12.20
C LEU A 66 14.08 -0.19 -11.92
N GLN A 67 13.35 -0.92 -12.76
CA GLN A 67 13.28 -2.38 -12.65
C GLN A 67 14.67 -3.01 -12.78
N GLN A 68 15.49 -2.55 -13.72
CA GLN A 68 16.86 -3.04 -13.92
C GLN A 68 17.74 -2.72 -12.69
N SER A 69 17.74 -1.47 -12.22
CA SER A 69 18.51 -1.06 -11.04
C SER A 69 18.17 -1.86 -9.78
N LEU A 70 16.90 -2.19 -9.57
CA LEU A 70 16.44 -2.98 -8.43
C LEU A 70 16.84 -4.47 -8.54
N LYS A 71 16.83 -5.03 -9.75
CA LYS A 71 17.27 -6.41 -10.01
C LYS A 71 18.76 -6.59 -9.77
N GLU A 72 19.59 -5.65 -10.24
CA GLU A 72 21.05 -5.68 -10.10
C GLU A 72 21.48 -5.65 -8.63
N LYS A 73 20.79 -4.88 -7.80
CA LYS A 73 21.07 -4.78 -6.35
C LYS A 73 20.64 -6.02 -5.55
N HIS A 74 20.17 -7.10 -6.20
CA HIS A 74 19.63 -8.32 -5.59
C HIS A 74 18.49 -8.12 -4.57
N ALA A 75 17.98 -6.89 -4.46
CA ALA A 75 16.99 -6.45 -3.47
C ALA A 75 15.63 -7.16 -3.60
N VAL A 76 15.32 -7.68 -4.78
CA VAL A 76 13.98 -8.17 -5.16
C VAL A 76 13.91 -9.70 -5.23
N LYS A 77 14.85 -10.43 -4.62
CA LYS A 77 14.76 -11.90 -4.55
C LYS A 77 13.57 -12.30 -3.65
N GLY A 78 12.39 -12.45 -4.24
CA GLY A 78 11.17 -12.96 -3.60
C GLY A 78 10.01 -11.96 -3.48
N HIS A 79 10.26 -10.65 -3.45
CA HIS A 79 9.21 -9.63 -3.28
C HIS A 79 9.05 -8.81 -4.55
N LYS A 80 7.98 -9.07 -5.32
CA LYS A 80 7.74 -8.48 -6.65
C LYS A 80 6.62 -7.42 -6.67
N GLU A 81 6.30 -6.87 -5.50
CA GLU A 81 5.16 -5.99 -5.32
C GLU A 81 5.64 -4.60 -4.91
N ILE A 82 5.02 -3.60 -5.52
CA ILE A 82 5.11 -2.20 -5.12
C ILE A 82 3.77 -1.79 -4.54
N HIS A 83 3.80 -0.98 -3.50
CA HIS A 83 2.63 -0.50 -2.80
C HIS A 83 2.39 0.95 -3.17
N HIS A 84 1.26 1.25 -3.80
CA HIS A 84 0.80 2.64 -3.93
C HIS A 84 0.08 3.02 -2.64
N VAL A 85 0.69 3.89 -1.86
CA VAL A 85 0.18 4.34 -0.57
C VAL A 85 -0.42 5.72 -0.73
N GLN A 86 -1.67 5.87 -0.28
CA GLN A 86 -2.40 7.12 -0.31
C GLN A 86 -2.92 7.42 1.09
N THR A 87 -2.64 8.60 1.61
CA THR A 87 -3.26 9.18 2.82
C THR A 87 -4.00 10.47 2.43
N PRO A 88 -4.69 11.17 3.35
CA PRO A 88 -5.30 12.45 3.04
C PRO A 88 -4.31 13.52 2.54
N ASP A 89 -3.04 13.40 2.91
CA ASP A 89 -2.02 14.45 2.73
C ASP A 89 -0.92 14.06 1.73
N ARG A 90 -0.79 12.76 1.39
CA ARG A 90 0.26 12.29 0.46
C ARG A 90 -0.18 11.12 -0.41
N SER A 91 0.50 10.99 -1.54
CA SER A 91 0.42 9.84 -2.43
C SER A 91 1.83 9.51 -2.90
N HIS A 92 2.29 8.28 -2.63
CA HIS A 92 3.65 7.84 -2.96
C HIS A 92 3.68 6.34 -3.16
N TYR A 93 4.78 5.83 -3.71
CA TYR A 93 5.00 4.39 -3.83
C TYR A 93 6.02 3.92 -2.81
N GLU A 94 5.84 2.70 -2.34
CA GLU A 94 6.75 2.04 -1.42
C GLU A 94 7.11 0.65 -1.92
N MET A 95 8.35 0.23 -1.70
CA MET A 95 8.77 -1.14 -1.94
C MET A 95 9.62 -1.63 -0.77
N SER A 96 9.22 -2.72 -0.14
CA SER A 96 10.04 -3.40 0.85
C SER A 96 11.05 -4.30 0.15
N PHE A 97 12.29 -4.29 0.62
CA PHE A 97 13.36 -5.14 0.11
C PHE A 97 14.30 -5.54 1.25
N THR A 98 14.95 -6.70 1.10
CA THR A 98 15.89 -7.22 2.09
C THR A 98 17.31 -7.11 1.54
N GLU A 99 18.21 -6.60 2.36
CA GLU A 99 19.63 -6.48 2.06
C GLU A 99 20.38 -6.99 3.30
N GLY A 100 21.04 -8.15 3.16
CA GLY A 100 21.61 -8.89 4.30
C GLY A 100 20.52 -9.38 5.26
N SER A 101 20.64 -9.04 6.54
CA SER A 101 19.67 -9.37 7.60
C SER A 101 18.63 -8.28 7.83
N SER A 102 18.73 -7.15 7.14
CA SER A 102 17.87 -5.98 7.36
C SER A 102 16.80 -5.87 6.28
N THR A 103 15.60 -5.49 6.67
CA THR A 103 14.53 -5.12 5.74
C THR A 103 14.44 -3.61 5.65
N TYR A 104 14.37 -3.11 4.44
CA TYR A 104 14.27 -1.69 4.13
C TYR A 104 13.02 -1.42 3.33
N LYS A 105 12.58 -0.16 3.36
CA LYS A 105 11.49 0.36 2.53
C LYS A 105 12.04 1.50 1.67
N LEU A 106 12.06 1.33 0.34
CA LEU A 106 12.29 2.44 -0.59
C LEU A 106 11.00 3.22 -0.77
N LEU A 107 11.13 4.54 -0.81
CA LEU A 107 10.05 5.48 -1.08
C LEU A 107 10.28 6.11 -2.44
N PHE A 108 9.22 6.16 -3.24
CA PHE A 108 9.22 6.82 -4.53
C PHE A 108 8.10 7.87 -4.61
N ASP A 109 8.36 8.97 -5.29
CA ASP A 109 7.30 9.91 -5.65
C ASP A 109 6.38 9.35 -6.76
N VAL A 110 5.39 10.13 -7.18
CA VAL A 110 4.43 9.73 -8.23
C VAL A 110 5.04 9.60 -9.62
N SER A 111 6.25 10.11 -9.83
CA SER A 111 7.05 9.96 -11.05
C SER A 111 8.06 8.81 -10.94
N PHE A 112 7.99 8.03 -9.86
CA PHE A 112 8.91 6.95 -9.51
C PHE A 112 10.36 7.38 -9.24
N ASN A 113 10.61 8.66 -8.93
CA ASN A 113 11.92 9.06 -8.43
C ASN A 113 12.09 8.58 -6.99
N ILE A 114 13.27 8.07 -6.65
CA ILE A 114 13.59 7.66 -5.27
C ILE A 114 13.69 8.92 -4.40
N VAL A 115 12.87 8.99 -3.36
CA VAL A 115 12.84 10.12 -2.41
C VAL A 115 13.28 9.72 -1.00
N GLY A 116 13.47 8.42 -0.73
CA GLY A 116 13.98 7.98 0.57
C GLY A 116 14.16 6.47 0.69
N LYS A 117 14.85 6.08 1.77
CA LYS A 117 15.02 4.70 2.24
C LYS A 117 14.83 4.68 3.76
N LEU A 118 13.95 3.80 4.25
CA LEU A 118 13.71 3.58 5.67
C LEU A 118 14.16 2.18 6.07
N VAL A 119 14.60 2.00 7.31
CA VAL A 119 14.85 0.69 7.93
C VAL A 119 13.55 0.25 8.63
N LEU A 120 13.14 -1.00 8.44
CA LEU A 120 11.96 -1.60 9.08
C LEU A 120 12.33 -2.46 10.29
#